data_AF-A0A060QL37-F1
#
_entry.id   AF-A0A060QL37-F1
#
_cell.length_a   1.000
_cell.length_b   1.000
_cell.length_c   1.000
_cell.angle_alpha   90.00
_cell.angle_beta   90.00
_cell.angle_gamma   90.00
#
_symmetry.space_group_name_H-M   'P 1'
#
loop_
_entity.id
_entity.type
_entity.pdbx_description
1 polymer ?
#
loop_
_entity_poly.entity_id
_entity_poly.type
_entity_poly.pdbx_seq_one_letter_code
_entity_poly.pdbx_strand_id
1 'polypeptide(L)'
;MSDSNPKETFGYVAEQLDRLGIAYLHVVEPRIKGTELIAESEPVAARDLRERFRGTLIAAGGFDKNSAAAVLASGDADAVAFGRHFISNPDLPARLRGDLTLTDYDRSTFYGGDARGYTDYPFFDAS
;
A
#
# COMPACT_ATOMS: atom_id res chain seq x y z
N MET A 1 15.56 18.63 0.97
CA MET A 1 16.50 17.73 0.28
C MET A 1 15.67 16.84 -0.62
N SER A 2 16.01 16.74 -1.90
CA SER A 2 15.33 15.89 -2.90
C SER A 2 16.40 15.18 -3.70
N ASP A 3 16.17 13.92 -4.06
CA ASP A 3 17.00 13.20 -5.04
C ASP A 3 16.81 13.87 -6.42
N SER A 4 17.91 14.13 -7.13
CA SER A 4 17.93 14.73 -8.46
C SER A 4 17.60 13.75 -9.58
N ASN A 5 17.77 12.44 -9.37
CA ASN A 5 17.36 11.40 -10.32
C ASN A 5 16.82 10.13 -9.63
N PRO A 6 15.60 10.18 -9.05
CA PRO A 6 15.01 9.05 -8.34
C PRO A 6 14.93 7.76 -9.18
N LYS A 7 14.61 7.87 -10.48
CA LYS A 7 14.47 6.70 -11.36
C LYS A 7 15.76 5.92 -11.49
N GLU A 8 16.89 6.62 -11.62
CA GLU A 8 18.21 5.98 -11.70
C GLU A 8 18.63 5.42 -10.34
N THR A 9 18.51 6.21 -9.27
CA THR A 9 18.88 5.80 -7.91
C THR A 9 18.12 4.54 -7.47
N PHE A 10 16.78 4.57 -7.51
CA PHE A 10 15.96 3.45 -7.07
C PHE A 10 15.99 2.27 -8.05
N GLY A 11 16.16 2.55 -9.35
CA GLY A 11 16.36 1.52 -10.34
C GLY A 11 17.63 0.71 -10.09
N TYR A 12 18.75 1.38 -9.81
CA TYR A 12 20.01 0.72 -9.46
C TYR A 12 19.87 -0.13 -8.19
N VAL A 13 19.21 0.40 -7.15
CA VAL A 13 18.97 -0.34 -5.91
C VAL A 13 18.13 -1.60 -6.17
N ALA A 14 17.04 -1.50 -6.95
CA ALA A 14 16.21 -2.64 -7.29
C ALA A 14 16.99 -3.73 -8.05
N GLU A 15 17.85 -3.36 -9.01
CA GLU A 15 18.71 -4.32 -9.72
C GLU A 15 19.71 -5.01 -8.78
N GLN A 16 20.30 -4.29 -7.83
CA GLN A 16 21.23 -4.90 -6.87
C GLN A 16 20.50 -5.83 -5.90
N LEU A 17 19.31 -5.45 -5.43
CA LEU A 17 18.48 -6.29 -4.56
C LEU A 17 17.97 -7.54 -5.28
N ASP A 18 17.65 -7.46 -6.57
CA ASP A 18 17.30 -8.60 -7.40
C ASP A 18 18.43 -9.63 -7.47
N ARG A 19 19.67 -9.16 -7.68
CA ARG A 19 20.87 -10.01 -7.70
C ARG A 19 21.13 -10.71 -6.38
N LEU A 20 20.75 -10.09 -5.26
CA LEU A 20 20.86 -10.68 -3.93
C LEU A 20 19.79 -11.74 -3.67
N GLY A 21 18.72 -11.81 -4.49
CA GLY A 21 17.65 -12.79 -4.33
C GLY A 21 16.85 -12.60 -3.03
N ILE A 22 16.61 -11.35 -2.63
CA ILE A 22 15.80 -11.06 -1.44
C ILE A 22 14.35 -11.56 -1.62
N ALA A 23 13.66 -11.81 -0.50
CA ALA A 23 12.30 -12.38 -0.51
C ALA A 23 11.28 -11.49 -1.25
N TYR A 24 11.29 -10.18 -1.00
CA TYR A 24 10.41 -9.24 -1.68
C TYR A 24 10.96 -7.81 -1.66
N LEU A 25 10.47 -6.97 -2.57
CA LEU A 25 10.64 -5.52 -2.55
C LEU A 25 9.28 -4.87 -2.24
N HIS A 26 9.21 -4.06 -1.19
CA HIS A 26 7.99 -3.35 -0.79
C HIS A 26 8.11 -1.87 -1.11
N VAL A 27 7.34 -1.42 -2.09
CA VAL A 27 7.38 -0.06 -2.66
C VAL A 27 6.20 0.75 -2.12
N VAL A 28 6.48 1.82 -1.40
CA VAL A 28 5.48 2.71 -0.81
C VAL A 28 5.37 3.99 -1.65
N GLU A 29 4.25 4.14 -2.34
CA GLU A 29 3.90 5.32 -3.16
C GLU A 29 2.81 6.13 -2.46
N PRO A 30 3.16 7.14 -1.64
CA PRO A 30 2.17 7.90 -0.91
C PRO A 30 1.27 8.70 -1.86
N ARG A 31 0.04 8.23 -2.09
CA ARG A 31 -1.03 8.97 -2.80
C ARG A 31 -1.66 10.11 -2.00
N ILE A 32 -1.16 10.38 -0.80
CA ILE A 32 -1.64 11.45 0.08
C ILE A 32 -0.46 12.25 0.62
N LYS A 33 -0.47 13.57 0.40
CA LYS A 33 0.43 14.54 1.04
C LYS A 33 -0.38 15.31 2.08
N GLY A 34 -0.24 14.95 3.36
CA GLY A 34 -1.04 15.55 4.42
C GLY A 34 -2.51 15.12 4.35
N THR A 35 -3.41 16.05 4.01
CA THR A 35 -4.85 15.81 3.76
C THR A 35 -5.21 15.82 2.28
N GLU A 36 -4.28 16.19 1.40
CA GLU A 36 -4.55 16.29 -0.03
C GLU A 36 -4.19 14.98 -0.74
N LEU A 37 -5.14 14.51 -1.55
CA LEU A 37 -4.89 13.50 -2.57
C LEU A 37 -3.90 14.10 -3.56
N ILE A 38 -2.68 13.56 -3.60
CA ILE A 38 -1.79 13.86 -4.72
C ILE A 38 -2.42 13.13 -5.89
N ALA A 39 -2.64 13.86 -7.00
CA ALA A 39 -3.36 13.42 -8.18
C ALA A 39 -3.15 11.93 -8.51
N GLU A 40 -4.22 11.31 -9.04
CA GLU A 40 -4.30 9.96 -9.59
C GLU A 40 -3.17 9.64 -10.57
N SER A 41 -1.94 9.49 -10.09
CA SER A 41 -0.89 8.87 -10.85
C SER A 41 -0.99 7.38 -10.54
N GLU A 42 -1.17 6.59 -11.61
CA GLU A 42 -0.89 5.16 -11.65
C GLU A 42 0.37 4.84 -10.82
N PRO A 43 0.51 3.61 -10.27
CA PRO A 43 1.70 3.20 -9.52
C PRO A 43 2.93 3.12 -10.46
N VAL A 44 3.45 4.29 -10.85
CA VAL A 44 4.55 4.46 -11.78
C VAL A 44 5.82 3.90 -11.14
N ALA A 45 6.00 4.02 -9.82
CA ALA A 45 7.21 3.50 -9.20
C ALA A 45 7.19 1.97 -9.13
N ALA A 46 6.08 1.33 -8.76
CA ALA A 46 5.96 -0.13 -8.79
C ALA A 46 6.22 -0.67 -10.20
N ARG A 47 5.59 -0.06 -11.22
CA ARG A 47 5.81 -0.40 -12.63
C ARG A 47 7.26 -0.19 -13.08
N ASP A 48 7.85 0.96 -12.80
CA ASP A 48 9.24 1.28 -13.17
C ASP A 48 10.23 0.30 -12.51
N LEU A 49 9.98 -0.10 -11.26
CA LEU A 49 10.84 -1.03 -10.51
C LEU A 49 10.57 -2.49 -10.90
N ARG A 50 9.36 -2.84 -11.35
CA ARG A 50 9.00 -4.17 -11.84
C ARG A 50 9.85 -4.60 -13.03
N GLU A 51 10.27 -3.66 -13.88
CA GLU A 51 11.18 -3.93 -15.01
C GLU A 51 12.59 -4.35 -14.56
N ARG A 52 12.98 -4.01 -13.32
CA ARG A 52 14.35 -4.14 -12.79
C ARG A 52 14.50 -5.17 -11.67
N PHE A 53 13.40 -5.44 -10.97
CA PHE A 53 13.32 -6.46 -9.92
C PHE A 53 12.41 -7.57 -10.42
N ARG A 54 12.82 -8.84 -10.32
CA ARG A 54 12.09 -10.04 -10.80
C ARG A 54 11.48 -10.87 -9.67
N GLY A 55 11.90 -10.63 -8.42
CA GLY A 55 11.31 -11.24 -7.23
C GLY A 55 9.91 -10.71 -6.90
N THR A 56 9.37 -11.05 -5.73
CA THR A 56 8.04 -10.61 -5.30
C THR A 56 8.00 -9.10 -5.03
N LEU A 57 7.13 -8.36 -5.72
CA LEU A 57 6.95 -6.92 -5.55
C LEU A 57 5.63 -6.62 -4.83
N ILE A 58 5.70 -5.92 -3.70
CA ILE A 58 4.54 -5.49 -2.92
C ILE A 58 4.36 -3.98 -3.12
N ALA A 59 3.23 -3.56 -3.70
CA ALA A 59 2.88 -2.15 -3.84
C ALA A 59 2.10 -1.67 -2.61
N ALA A 60 2.31 -0.42 -2.19
CA ALA A 60 1.59 0.19 -1.09
C ALA A 60 1.39 1.68 -1.28
N GLY A 61 0.40 2.23 -0.59
CA GLY A 61 0.15 3.67 -0.56
C GLY A 61 -1.16 4.07 -1.23
N GLY A 62 -2.20 4.23 -0.39
CA GLY A 62 -3.49 4.74 -0.83
C GLY A 62 -4.22 3.87 -1.84
N PHE A 63 -3.99 2.56 -1.83
CA PHE A 63 -4.81 1.62 -2.59
C PHE A 63 -6.19 1.45 -1.92
N ASP A 64 -7.20 1.34 -2.77
CA ASP A 64 -8.52 0.79 -2.47
C ASP A 64 -8.67 -0.58 -3.16
N LYS A 65 -9.86 -1.21 -3.09
CA LYS A 65 -10.11 -2.51 -3.73
C LYS A 65 -9.82 -2.49 -5.23
N ASN A 66 -10.30 -1.46 -5.93
CA ASN A 66 -10.30 -1.40 -7.39
C ASN A 66 -8.89 -1.12 -7.93
N SER A 67 -8.21 -0.14 -7.37
CA SER A 67 -6.82 0.16 -7.71
C SER A 67 -5.87 -0.98 -7.34
N ALA A 68 -6.14 -1.72 -6.25
CA ALA A 68 -5.37 -2.90 -5.89
C ALA A 68 -5.60 -4.04 -6.88
N ALA A 69 -6.85 -4.29 -7.29
CA ALA A 69 -7.14 -5.27 -8.33
C ALA A 69 -6.49 -4.90 -9.66
N ALA A 70 -6.48 -3.62 -10.03
CA ALA A 70 -5.89 -3.13 -11.27
C ALA A 70 -4.37 -3.36 -11.33
N VAL A 71 -3.61 -2.99 -10.28
CA VAL A 71 -2.15 -3.17 -10.26
C VAL A 71 -1.72 -4.64 -10.25
N LEU A 72 -2.54 -5.52 -9.66
CA LEU A 72 -2.32 -6.95 -9.71
C LEU A 72 -2.62 -7.51 -11.10
N ALA A 73 -3.70 -7.06 -11.73
CA ALA A 73 -4.10 -7.51 -13.06
C ALA A 73 -3.13 -7.04 -14.16
N SER A 74 -2.47 -5.88 -14.00
CA SER A 74 -1.44 -5.40 -14.92
C SER A 74 -0.10 -6.12 -14.76
N GLY A 75 0.11 -6.84 -13.65
CA GLY A 75 1.39 -7.48 -13.33
C GLY A 75 2.46 -6.51 -12.80
N ASP A 76 2.08 -5.28 -12.48
CA ASP A 76 2.99 -4.27 -11.92
C ASP A 76 3.37 -4.59 -10.47
N ALA A 77 2.55 -5.37 -9.76
CA ALA A 77 2.84 -5.89 -8.42
C ALA A 77 2.28 -7.31 -8.24
N ASP A 78 2.88 -8.06 -7.31
CA ASP A 78 2.44 -9.41 -6.93
C ASP A 78 1.50 -9.38 -5.70
N ALA A 79 1.59 -8.33 -4.89
CA ALA A 79 0.70 -8.10 -3.74
C ALA A 79 0.52 -6.60 -3.47
N VAL A 80 -0.51 -6.27 -2.70
CA VAL A 80 -0.78 -4.89 -2.25
C VAL A 80 -0.88 -4.83 -0.74
N ALA A 81 -0.13 -3.92 -0.11
CA ALA A 81 -0.20 -3.66 1.32
C ALA A 81 -1.14 -2.49 1.63
N PHE A 82 -2.03 -2.71 2.61
CA PHE A 82 -2.96 -1.71 3.12
C PHE A 82 -2.55 -1.32 4.55
N GLY A 83 -2.32 -0.03 4.79
CA GLY A 83 -2.01 0.49 6.13
C GLY A 83 -3.26 0.99 6.85
N ARG A 84 -3.70 2.21 6.51
CA ARG A 84 -4.81 2.91 7.19
C ARG A 84 -6.11 2.11 7.26
N HIS A 85 -6.48 1.42 6.19
CA HIS A 85 -7.70 0.60 6.20
C HIS A 85 -7.61 -0.57 7.19
N PHE A 86 -6.42 -1.15 7.40
CA PHE A 86 -6.24 -2.21 8.38
C PHE A 86 -6.33 -1.71 9.83
N ILE A 87 -6.04 -0.42 10.09
CA ILE A 87 -6.19 0.17 11.44
C ILE A 87 -7.65 0.09 11.89
N SER A 88 -8.59 0.49 11.02
CA SER A 88 -10.02 0.55 11.36
C SER A 88 -10.83 -0.69 10.96
N ASN A 89 -10.24 -1.62 10.21
CA ASN A 89 -10.90 -2.82 9.71
C ASN A 89 -10.02 -4.05 10.00
N PRO A 90 -10.11 -4.66 11.19
CA PRO A 90 -9.29 -5.82 11.55
C PRO A 90 -9.53 -7.03 10.62
N ASP A 91 -10.68 -7.07 9.97
CA ASP A 91 -11.14 -8.06 9.00
C ASP A 91 -11.11 -7.57 7.54
N LEU A 92 -10.26 -6.58 7.22
CA LEU A 92 -10.17 -5.96 5.90
C LEU A 92 -10.19 -6.97 4.73
N PRO A 93 -9.44 -8.10 4.73
CA PRO A 93 -9.49 -9.04 3.61
C PRO A 93 -10.89 -9.64 3.37
N ALA A 94 -11.65 -9.91 4.44
CA ALA A 94 -13.01 -10.42 4.33
C ALA A 94 -13.94 -9.34 3.77
N ARG A 95 -13.79 -8.09 4.25
CA ARG A 95 -14.57 -6.95 3.74
C ARG A 95 -14.33 -6.67 2.27
N LEU A 96 -13.07 -6.62 1.83
CA LEU A 96 -12.72 -6.43 0.43
C LEU A 96 -13.26 -7.57 -0.44
N ARG A 97 -13.19 -8.83 0.04
CA ARG A 97 -13.74 -9.98 -0.70
C ARG A 97 -15.26 -9.89 -0.88
N GLY A 98 -15.98 -9.47 0.16
CA GLY A 98 -17.44 -9.42 0.19
C GLY A 98 -18.05 -8.08 -0.22
N ASP A 99 -17.25 -7.11 -0.68
CA ASP A 99 -17.71 -5.73 -0.95
C ASP A 99 -18.43 -5.09 0.25
N LEU A 100 -17.94 -5.39 1.46
CA LEU A 100 -18.53 -4.88 2.70
C LEU A 100 -18.01 -3.46 3.00
N THR A 101 -18.85 -2.66 3.65
CA THR A 101 -18.50 -1.29 4.05
C THR A 101 -17.25 -1.28 4.94
N LEU A 102 -16.28 -0.43 4.57
CA LEU A 102 -15.10 -0.18 5.38
C LEU A 102 -15.44 0.85 6.46
N THR A 103 -15.02 0.56 7.69
CA THR A 103 -15.08 1.50 8.81
C THR A 103 -14.03 2.59 8.60
N ASP A 104 -14.43 3.85 8.75
CA ASP A 104 -13.54 5.00 8.66
C ASP A 104 -12.49 4.97 9.78
N TYR A 105 -11.26 5.33 9.43
CA TYR A 105 -10.17 5.46 10.39
C TYR A 105 -10.16 6.84 11.04
N ASP A 106 -9.79 6.90 12.33
CA ASP A 106 -9.58 8.16 13.05
C ASP A 106 -8.07 8.43 13.12
N ARG A 107 -7.62 9.50 12.44
CA ARG A 107 -6.20 9.87 12.42
C ARG A 107 -5.72 10.41 13.78
N SER A 108 -6.62 10.90 14.63
CA SER A 108 -6.28 11.47 15.94
C SER A 108 -5.82 10.40 16.94
N THR A 109 -6.11 9.13 16.67
CA THR A 109 -5.77 7.98 17.54
C THR A 109 -4.63 7.11 16.99
N PHE A 110 -3.99 7.49 15.88
CA PHE A 110 -2.94 6.65 15.26
C PHE A 110 -1.71 6.44 16.15
N TYR A 111 -1.41 7.38 17.05
CA TYR A 111 -0.21 7.35 17.87
C TYR A 111 -0.52 7.71 19.31
N GLY A 112 0.09 6.98 20.26
CA GLY A 112 -0.18 7.13 21.69
C GLY A 112 -1.57 6.62 22.08
N GLY A 113 -2.11 7.14 23.19
CA GLY A 113 -3.48 6.83 23.62
C GLY A 113 -3.63 5.53 24.42
N ASP A 114 -4.82 4.96 24.35
CA ASP A 114 -5.27 3.74 25.03
C ASP A 114 -5.92 2.76 24.00
N ALA A 115 -6.93 1.99 24.40
CA ALA A 115 -7.62 1.07 23.50
C ALA A 115 -8.41 1.77 22.38
N ARG A 116 -8.75 3.06 22.54
CA ARG A 116 -9.61 3.82 21.63
C ARG A 116 -8.91 4.10 20.30
N GLY A 117 -9.54 3.68 19.21
CA GLY A 117 -9.00 3.75 17.86
C GLY A 117 -7.80 2.83 17.64
N TYR A 118 -7.67 1.76 18.44
CA TYR A 118 -6.60 0.77 18.33
C TYR A 118 -7.16 -0.66 18.34
N THR A 119 -7.84 -1.07 19.42
CA THR A 119 -8.40 -2.43 19.57
C THR A 119 -9.92 -2.45 19.66
N ASP A 120 -10.56 -1.29 19.65
CA ASP A 120 -12.03 -1.14 19.77
C ASP A 120 -12.75 -1.00 18.42
N TYR A 121 -12.02 -1.06 17.30
CA TYR A 121 -12.64 -1.14 15.97
C TYR A 121 -13.37 -2.48 15.80
N PRO A 122 -14.66 -2.46 15.39
CA PRO A 122 -15.45 -3.67 15.31
C PRO A 122 -15.07 -4.51 14.08
N PHE A 123 -15.19 -5.83 14.22
CA PHE A 123 -15.34 -6.72 13.07
C PHE A 123 -16.67 -6.44 12.37
N PHE A 124 -16.79 -6.74 11.08
CA PHE A 124 -18.07 -6.60 10.40
C PHE A 124 -19.08 -7.58 11.01
N ASP A 125 -20.24 -7.05 11.41
CA ASP A 125 -21.39 -7.81 11.88
C ASP A 125 -22.54 -7.58 10.89
N ALA A 126 -23.12 -8.68 10.39
CA ALA A 126 -24.18 -8.66 9.38
C ALA A 126 -25.60 -8.61 9.98
N SER A 127 -25.70 -8.38 11.29
CA SER A 127 -26.94 -8.39 12.08
C SER A 127 -27.98 -7.35 11.67
#